data_AF-A0A951FY95-F1
#
_entry.id   AF-A0A951FY95-F1
#
_cell.length_a   1.000
_cell.length_b   1.000
_cell.length_c   1.000
_cell.angle_alpha   90.00
_cell.angle_beta   90.00
_cell.angle_gamma   90.00
#
_symmetry.space_group_name_H-M   'P 1'
#
loop_
_entity.id
_entity.type
_entity.pdbx_description
1 polymer ?
#
loop_
_entity_poly.entity_id
_entity_poly.type
_entity_poly.pdbx_seq_one_letter_code
_entity_poly.pdbx_strand_id
1 'polypeptide(L)'
;MAYYHVRITLVDRRRSLNDELALDLSCEQLEQRFLAPRREGRAITMQGRTLGWDEIDRIHINQTEPSSAQLLPTIRAERRASPVIALGISDEWEVTNRGQDVTDKLITEPVGAEAPPPTSEATFFHVRLERGALRQAHEFNLRYDDVWRRFVVPWREGRPVTAEGKAFDPTEARLKIRTGPRLTTSQRSLGQGWANAVEFAEEVTDKLLSTSSGRSSQPTGRAHGSSRRDARAVAVFHGRDDPARQAIFGFLRDLDLKPLGWGELVRATGTATPYTGDVVDVAFEIAQAVVVLFTPDDEARLHPQLCAADEPGHEQLLTTQPRANVILEAGMAMMSHPSQTIIVEIGRLRPISNLAGRNTVRITAGDVPGAINELASRLEAAQCPINRNSRDWLGAERFQNLDALRRHAQEASPGADDSLPSALSSTEDETTDELVLELRAAAGRAGVRLDQPNDQHLATFLREQREAFYSATLAAIPTPKLLQQEAKRLIIELERADVIARGRKPMGGGHGWLLKR
;
A
#
# COMPACT_ATOMS: atom_id res chain seq x y z
N MET A 1 -12.79 -43.45 7.12
CA MET A 1 -13.49 -42.15 7.22
C MET A 1 -12.53 -41.11 6.68
N ALA A 2 -12.99 -40.16 5.88
CA ALA A 2 -12.12 -39.11 5.34
C ALA A 2 -12.11 -37.91 6.28
N TYR A 3 -10.92 -37.34 6.49
CA TYR A 3 -10.67 -36.14 7.27
C TYR A 3 -10.28 -35.00 6.34
N TYR A 4 -10.82 -33.81 6.62
CA TYR A 4 -10.51 -32.60 5.89
C TYR A 4 -9.65 -31.67 6.75
N HIS A 5 -8.61 -31.12 6.14
CA HIS A 5 -7.69 -30.19 6.77
C HIS A 5 -7.72 -28.88 5.99
N VAL A 6 -8.05 -27.79 6.69
CA VAL A 6 -8.18 -26.45 6.11
C VAL A 6 -7.00 -25.60 6.54
N ARG A 7 -6.39 -24.94 5.55
CA ARG A 7 -5.33 -23.94 5.74
C ARG A 7 -5.79 -22.61 5.17
N ILE A 8 -5.76 -21.56 6.00
CA ILE A 8 -6.14 -20.21 5.61
C ILE A 8 -4.93 -19.29 5.72
N THR A 9 -4.59 -18.66 4.60
CA THR A 9 -3.59 -17.59 4.53
C THR A 9 -4.32 -16.25 4.55
N LEU A 10 -3.95 -15.38 5.48
CA LEU A 10 -4.53 -14.03 5.62
C LEU A 10 -3.79 -13.01 4.74
N VAL A 11 -4.50 -11.97 4.30
CA VAL A 11 -3.94 -10.90 3.45
C VAL A 11 -2.83 -10.12 4.17
N ASP A 12 -2.94 -9.95 5.49
CA ASP A 12 -1.93 -9.27 6.32
C ASP A 12 -0.98 -10.26 7.03
N ARG A 13 0.15 -10.58 6.38
CA ARG A 13 1.22 -11.42 6.96
C ARG A 13 1.97 -10.80 8.14
N ARG A 14 1.71 -9.53 8.48
CA ARG A 14 2.30 -8.87 9.67
C ARG A 14 1.48 -9.09 10.94
N ARG A 15 0.17 -9.39 10.83
CA ARG A 15 -0.72 -9.71 11.96
C ARG A 15 -0.75 -11.20 12.31
N SER A 16 -0.47 -12.07 11.35
CA SER A 16 -0.17 -13.49 11.60
C SER A 16 0.97 -13.92 10.68
N LEU A 17 2.10 -14.31 11.29
CA LEU A 17 3.22 -14.89 10.55
C LEU A 17 2.94 -16.33 10.09
N ASN A 18 1.84 -16.92 10.56
CA ASN A 18 1.47 -18.32 10.33
C ASN A 18 0.08 -18.41 9.71
N ASP A 19 -0.13 -19.45 8.89
CA ASP A 19 -1.46 -19.79 8.39
C ASP A 19 -2.36 -20.27 9.54
N GLU A 20 -3.65 -19.94 9.46
CA GLU A 20 -4.68 -20.42 10.37
C GLU A 20 -5.11 -21.83 9.95
N LEU A 21 -5.00 -22.79 10.87
CA LEU A 21 -5.22 -24.21 10.57
C LEU A 21 -6.48 -24.74 11.27
N ALA A 22 -7.20 -25.62 10.58
CA ALA A 22 -8.20 -26.51 11.18
C ALA A 22 -7.97 -27.93 10.66
N LEU A 23 -7.72 -28.86 11.58
CA LEU A 23 -7.41 -30.26 11.26
C LEU A 23 -8.57 -31.17 11.64
N ASP A 24 -8.60 -32.36 11.02
CA ASP A 24 -9.51 -33.46 11.34
C ASP A 24 -11.00 -33.12 11.26
N LEU A 25 -11.39 -32.25 10.32
CA LEU A 25 -12.80 -31.92 10.12
C LEU A 25 -13.52 -33.09 9.46
N SER A 26 -14.72 -33.39 9.97
CA SER A 26 -15.70 -34.19 9.21
C SER A 26 -16.24 -33.38 8.03
N CYS A 27 -16.85 -34.05 7.04
CA CYS A 27 -17.52 -33.36 5.93
C CYS A 27 -18.58 -32.36 6.44
N GLU A 28 -19.37 -32.76 7.45
CA GLU A 28 -20.38 -31.89 8.07
C GLU A 28 -19.75 -30.67 8.79
N GLN A 29 -18.64 -30.85 9.49
CA GLN A 29 -17.93 -29.76 10.15
C GLN A 29 -17.28 -28.81 9.15
N LEU A 30 -16.72 -29.33 8.06
CA LEU A 30 -16.20 -28.54 6.96
C LEU A 30 -17.32 -27.70 6.33
N GLU A 31 -18.47 -28.33 6.10
CA GLU A 31 -19.65 -27.70 5.54
C GLU A 31 -20.17 -26.56 6.42
N GLN A 32 -20.44 -26.83 7.69
CA GLN A 32 -21.03 -25.86 8.63
C GLN A 32 -20.09 -24.70 8.97
N ARG A 33 -18.78 -24.95 9.02
CA ARG A 33 -17.80 -23.96 9.51
C ARG A 33 -17.13 -23.16 8.41
N PHE A 34 -17.06 -23.70 7.20
CA PHE A 34 -16.31 -23.08 6.10
C PHE A 34 -17.17 -22.93 4.84
N LEU A 35 -17.71 -24.02 4.29
CA LEU A 35 -18.35 -23.97 2.97
C LEU A 35 -19.69 -23.24 2.97
N ALA A 36 -20.60 -23.54 3.90
CA ALA A 36 -21.89 -22.87 4.01
C ALA A 36 -21.75 -21.38 4.38
N PRO A 37 -20.96 -20.97 5.40
CA PRO A 37 -20.69 -19.55 5.65
C PRO A 37 -20.10 -18.83 4.43
N ARG A 38 -19.28 -19.52 3.62
CA ARG A 38 -18.72 -18.94 2.38
C ARG A 38 -19.81 -18.70 1.35
N ARG A 39 -20.67 -19.68 1.10
CA ARG A 39 -21.79 -19.52 0.16
C ARG A 39 -22.77 -18.47 0.64
N GLU A 40 -22.99 -18.36 1.95
CA GLU A 40 -23.89 -17.36 2.55
C GLU A 40 -23.23 -15.97 2.75
N GLY A 41 -21.93 -15.82 2.48
CA GLY A 41 -21.19 -14.57 2.69
C GLY A 41 -21.01 -14.19 4.17
N ARG A 42 -21.24 -15.11 5.10
CA ARG A 42 -21.06 -14.91 6.54
C ARG A 42 -19.61 -15.16 6.95
N ALA A 43 -19.11 -14.35 7.88
CA ALA A 43 -17.78 -14.54 8.47
C ALA A 43 -17.63 -15.91 9.14
N ILE A 44 -16.42 -16.46 9.12
CA ILE A 44 -16.08 -17.74 9.77
C ILE A 44 -15.39 -17.48 11.09
N THR A 45 -15.48 -18.42 12.03
CA THR A 45 -14.75 -18.33 13.31
C THR A 45 -13.74 -19.46 13.43
N MET A 46 -12.48 -19.10 13.62
CA MET A 46 -11.35 -20.03 13.76
C MET A 46 -10.50 -19.63 14.95
N GLN A 47 -10.17 -20.59 15.81
CA GLN A 47 -9.30 -20.39 16.98
C GLN A 47 -9.71 -19.18 17.85
N GLY A 48 -11.01 -18.90 17.95
CA GLY A 48 -11.57 -17.76 18.71
C GLY A 48 -11.56 -16.41 17.99
N ARG A 49 -11.10 -16.36 16.74
CA ARG A 49 -11.12 -15.16 15.87
C ARG A 49 -12.21 -15.28 14.83
N THR A 50 -12.97 -14.20 14.64
CA THR A 50 -13.91 -14.06 13.52
C THR A 50 -13.15 -13.46 12.34
N LEU A 51 -13.18 -14.17 11.21
CA LEU A 51 -12.51 -13.81 9.96
C LEU A 51 -13.57 -13.51 8.88
N GLY A 52 -13.53 -12.31 8.32
CA GLY A 52 -14.22 -11.96 7.09
C GLY A 52 -13.58 -12.63 5.88
N TRP A 53 -14.37 -12.87 4.83
CA TRP A 53 -13.85 -13.48 3.59
C TRP A 53 -12.91 -12.55 2.82
N ASP A 54 -12.97 -11.24 3.08
CA ASP A 54 -12.06 -10.21 2.58
C ASP A 54 -10.70 -10.18 3.30
N GLU A 55 -10.58 -10.79 4.48
CA GLU A 55 -9.33 -10.94 5.22
C GLU A 55 -8.52 -12.17 4.78
N ILE A 56 -9.12 -13.06 3.98
CA ILE A 56 -8.56 -14.34 3.53
C ILE A 56 -7.95 -14.18 2.13
N ASP A 57 -6.63 -14.27 2.04
CA ASP A 57 -5.89 -14.28 0.76
C ASP A 57 -6.08 -15.62 0.04
N ARG A 58 -6.00 -16.73 0.79
CA ARG A 58 -6.11 -18.07 0.21
C ARG A 58 -6.65 -19.08 1.21
N ILE A 59 -7.45 -20.01 0.70
CA ILE A 59 -7.91 -21.20 1.43
C ILE A 59 -7.43 -22.45 0.67
N HIS A 60 -6.93 -23.44 1.40
CA HIS A 60 -6.68 -24.78 0.88
C HIS A 60 -7.44 -25.80 1.73
N ILE A 61 -8.00 -26.81 1.07
CA ILE A 61 -8.74 -27.90 1.69
C ILE A 61 -8.17 -29.22 1.17
N ASN A 62 -7.47 -29.93 2.03
CA ASN A 62 -6.91 -31.24 1.70
C ASN A 62 -7.67 -32.36 2.40
N GLN A 63 -7.87 -33.46 1.67
CA GLN A 63 -8.56 -34.65 2.15
C GLN A 63 -7.57 -35.79 2.38
N THR A 64 -7.68 -36.45 3.54
CA THR A 64 -6.85 -37.59 3.94
C THR A 64 -7.71 -38.73 4.48
N GLU A 65 -7.26 -39.97 4.32
CA GLU A 65 -7.85 -41.12 5.01
C GLU A 65 -7.40 -41.26 6.47
N PRO A 66 -6.10 -41.14 6.81
CA PRO A 66 -5.66 -41.11 8.22
C PRO A 66 -5.91 -39.74 8.86
N SER A 67 -6.17 -39.72 10.17
CA SER A 67 -6.28 -38.47 10.92
C SER A 67 -4.92 -37.80 11.14
N SER A 68 -4.91 -36.54 11.57
CA SER A 68 -3.70 -35.80 11.91
C SER A 68 -2.86 -36.55 12.95
N ALA A 69 -3.49 -37.13 13.98
CA ALA A 69 -2.81 -37.91 15.00
C ALA A 69 -2.10 -39.16 14.44
N GLN A 70 -2.62 -39.74 13.35
CA GLN A 70 -2.00 -40.88 12.66
C GLN A 70 -0.91 -40.44 11.68
N LEU A 71 -1.01 -39.24 11.12
CA LEU A 71 -0.03 -38.66 10.20
C LEU A 71 1.21 -38.08 10.90
N LEU A 72 1.02 -37.46 12.07
CA LEU A 72 2.08 -36.77 12.81
C LEU A 72 3.33 -37.63 13.12
N PRO A 73 3.22 -38.91 13.54
CA PRO A 73 4.40 -39.75 13.78
C PRO A 73 5.25 -39.94 12.52
N THR A 74 4.60 -40.14 11.37
CA THR A 74 5.27 -40.30 10.07
C THR A 74 5.91 -38.99 9.64
N ILE A 75 5.19 -37.87 9.71
CA ILE A 75 5.72 -36.53 9.40
C ILE A 75 6.96 -36.21 10.26
N ARG A 76 6.91 -36.51 11.57
CA ARG A 76 8.04 -36.31 12.49
C ARG A 76 9.22 -37.24 12.22
N ALA A 77 8.96 -38.46 11.74
CA ALA A 77 10.02 -39.39 11.35
C ALA A 77 10.69 -38.93 10.06
N GLU A 78 9.92 -38.56 9.04
CA GLU A 78 10.40 -38.03 7.76
C GLU A 78 11.20 -36.74 7.97
N ARG A 79 10.70 -35.82 8.79
CA ARG A 79 11.40 -34.56 9.10
C ARG A 79 12.72 -34.79 9.86
N ARG A 80 12.79 -35.79 10.74
CA ARG A 80 14.04 -36.19 11.42
C ARG A 80 15.04 -36.90 10.48
N ALA A 81 14.55 -37.59 9.46
CA ALA A 81 15.37 -38.26 8.46
C ALA A 81 15.79 -37.33 7.30
N SER A 82 15.10 -36.20 7.13
CA SER A 82 15.39 -35.21 6.09
C SER A 82 16.68 -34.44 6.39
N PRO A 83 17.59 -34.30 5.41
CA PRO A 83 18.74 -33.39 5.53
C PRO A 83 18.34 -31.90 5.39
N VAL A 84 17.08 -31.61 5.03
CA VAL A 84 16.54 -30.26 4.85
C VAL A 84 15.89 -29.79 6.14
N ILE A 85 16.44 -28.74 6.76
CA ILE A 85 15.88 -28.11 7.97
C ILE A 85 14.86 -27.05 7.55
N ALA A 86 13.57 -27.36 7.67
CA ALA A 86 12.47 -26.41 7.49
C ALA A 86 12.23 -25.60 8.78
N LEU A 87 12.87 -24.44 8.91
CA LEU A 87 12.66 -23.53 10.05
C LEU A 87 11.30 -22.80 9.92
N GLY A 88 10.48 -22.84 10.97
CA GLY A 88 9.25 -22.06 11.08
C GLY A 88 7.94 -22.75 10.63
N ILE A 89 8.00 -24.00 10.14
CA ILE A 89 6.82 -24.75 9.71
C ILE A 89 6.45 -25.78 10.80
N SER A 90 5.26 -25.69 11.40
CA SER A 90 4.82 -26.68 12.40
C SER A 90 4.50 -28.04 11.76
N ASP A 91 4.51 -29.11 12.56
CA ASP A 91 4.13 -30.44 12.06
C ASP A 91 2.64 -30.47 11.65
N GLU A 92 1.81 -29.70 12.36
CA GLU A 92 0.38 -29.51 12.09
C GLU A 92 0.14 -28.78 10.77
N TRP A 93 1.00 -27.82 10.41
CA TRP A 93 0.97 -27.18 9.10
C TRP A 93 1.25 -28.21 8.01
N GLU A 94 2.20 -29.12 8.24
CA GLU A 94 2.54 -30.16 7.27
C GLU A 94 1.43 -31.19 7.08
N VAL A 95 0.60 -31.44 8.09
CA VAL A 95 -0.63 -32.24 7.95
C VAL A 95 -1.55 -31.64 6.88
N THR A 96 -1.66 -30.30 6.81
CA THR A 96 -2.50 -29.65 5.79
C THR A 96 -1.98 -29.79 4.36
N ASN A 97 -0.73 -30.22 4.15
CA ASN A 97 -0.18 -30.52 2.82
C ASN A 97 -0.30 -32.00 2.43
N ARG A 98 -0.81 -32.87 3.32
CA ARG A 98 -0.97 -34.30 3.03
C ARG A 98 -2.31 -34.59 2.36
N GLY A 99 -2.33 -35.64 1.54
CA GLY A 99 -3.56 -36.13 0.91
C GLY A 99 -3.87 -35.43 -0.42
N GLN A 100 -5.14 -35.50 -0.82
CA GLN A 100 -5.62 -34.91 -2.08
C GLN A 100 -6.15 -33.50 -1.85
N ASP A 101 -5.68 -32.53 -2.63
CA ASP A 101 -6.28 -31.20 -2.69
C ASP A 101 -7.66 -31.29 -3.36
N VAL A 102 -8.68 -30.88 -2.62
CA VAL A 102 -10.08 -30.88 -3.05
C VAL A 102 -10.67 -29.47 -3.06
N THR A 103 -9.84 -28.44 -2.92
CA THR A 103 -10.26 -27.03 -2.83
C THR A 103 -11.16 -26.65 -4.00
N ASP A 104 -10.70 -26.83 -5.24
CA ASP A 104 -11.45 -26.43 -6.44
C ASP A 104 -12.67 -27.32 -6.73
N LYS A 105 -12.73 -28.52 -6.10
CA LYS A 105 -13.91 -29.38 -6.19
C LYS A 105 -15.03 -28.92 -5.24
N LEU A 106 -14.66 -28.30 -4.12
CA LEU A 106 -15.59 -27.89 -3.06
C LEU A 106 -15.92 -26.40 -3.12
N ILE A 107 -15.05 -25.58 -3.68
CA ILE A 107 -15.21 -24.13 -3.83
C ILE A 107 -15.31 -23.80 -5.31
N THR A 108 -16.53 -23.88 -5.85
CA THR A 108 -16.81 -23.63 -7.28
C THR A 108 -17.48 -22.27 -7.52
N GLU A 109 -18.05 -21.67 -6.49
CA GLU A 109 -18.88 -20.47 -6.56
C GLU A 109 -18.21 -19.27 -5.86
N PRO A 110 -18.54 -18.02 -6.21
CA PRO A 110 -18.05 -16.85 -5.48
C PRO A 110 -18.58 -16.83 -4.04
N VAL A 111 -17.93 -16.05 -3.17
CA VAL A 111 -18.40 -15.82 -1.80
C VAL A 111 -19.77 -15.13 -1.87
N GLY A 112 -20.75 -15.61 -1.09
CA GLY A 112 -22.10 -15.03 -1.06
C GLY A 112 -23.07 -15.53 -2.13
N ALA A 113 -22.75 -16.60 -2.87
CA ALA A 113 -23.62 -17.18 -3.90
C ALA A 113 -25.02 -17.64 -3.43
N GLU A 114 -25.17 -17.97 -2.15
CA GLU A 114 -26.41 -18.50 -1.52
C GLU A 114 -27.00 -17.51 -0.49
N ALA A 115 -26.40 -16.33 -0.33
CA ALA A 115 -26.91 -15.31 0.57
C ALA A 115 -28.31 -14.83 0.11
N PRO A 116 -29.33 -14.77 0.99
CA PRO A 116 -30.57 -14.08 0.65
C PRO A 116 -30.23 -12.64 0.26
N PRO A 117 -30.88 -12.07 -0.78
CA PRO A 117 -30.51 -10.76 -1.30
C PRO A 117 -30.50 -9.74 -0.16
N PRO A 118 -29.43 -8.94 -0.03
CA PRO A 118 -29.31 -7.97 1.06
C PRO A 118 -30.52 -7.03 1.02
N THR A 119 -31.23 -6.97 2.14
CA THR A 119 -32.46 -6.21 2.29
C THR A 119 -32.12 -4.71 2.29
N SER A 120 -32.64 -4.00 1.28
CA SER A 120 -32.76 -2.53 1.18
C SER A 120 -31.46 -1.72 1.31
N GLU A 121 -30.43 -2.03 0.53
CA GLU A 121 -29.44 -1.01 0.14
C GLU A 121 -29.94 -0.23 -1.07
N ALA A 122 -29.72 1.09 -1.05
CA ALA A 122 -30.23 2.00 -2.06
C ALA A 122 -29.77 1.59 -3.47
N THR A 123 -30.71 1.23 -4.35
CA THR A 123 -30.44 0.73 -5.68
C THR A 123 -29.66 1.74 -6.54
N PHE A 124 -28.61 1.28 -7.19
CA PHE A 124 -27.78 2.07 -8.12
C PHE A 124 -27.95 1.59 -9.55
N PHE A 125 -27.64 2.48 -10.49
CA PHE A 125 -27.72 2.22 -11.91
C PHE A 125 -26.35 2.37 -12.58
N HIS A 126 -26.10 1.52 -13.56
CA HIS A 126 -24.87 1.45 -14.33
C HIS A 126 -25.21 1.58 -15.81
N VAL A 127 -24.61 2.54 -16.49
CA VAL A 127 -24.92 2.93 -17.86
C VAL A 127 -23.73 2.61 -18.76
N ARG A 128 -24.03 2.03 -19.93
CA ARG A 128 -23.08 1.88 -21.03
C ARG A 128 -23.65 2.48 -22.30
N LEU A 129 -22.80 3.23 -22.99
CA LEU A 129 -23.06 3.77 -24.31
C LEU A 129 -22.05 3.19 -25.29
N GLU A 130 -22.52 2.70 -26.42
CA GLU A 130 -21.66 2.10 -27.45
C GLU A 130 -22.05 2.55 -28.85
N ARG A 131 -21.07 2.99 -29.63
CA ARG A 131 -21.18 3.32 -31.06
C ARG A 131 -20.05 2.60 -31.81
N GLY A 132 -20.39 1.46 -32.41
CA GLY A 132 -19.39 0.57 -33.04
C GLY A 132 -18.40 -0.04 -32.04
N ALA A 133 -17.35 -0.68 -32.54
CA ALA A 133 -16.40 -1.44 -31.72
C ALA A 133 -15.46 -0.55 -30.87
N LEU A 134 -15.18 0.67 -31.32
CA LEU A 134 -14.09 1.50 -30.76
C LEU A 134 -14.56 2.66 -29.88
N ARG A 135 -15.86 2.99 -29.87
CA ARG A 135 -16.38 4.14 -29.12
C ARG A 135 -17.39 3.66 -28.07
N GLN A 136 -16.88 3.46 -26.86
CA GLN A 136 -17.68 3.09 -25.69
C GLN A 136 -17.44 4.09 -24.54
N ALA A 137 -18.42 4.20 -23.66
CA ALA A 137 -18.34 4.95 -22.41
C ALA A 137 -19.18 4.27 -21.33
N HIS A 138 -18.75 4.37 -20.08
CA HIS A 138 -19.43 3.79 -18.94
C HIS A 138 -19.64 4.82 -17.82
N GLU A 139 -20.78 4.77 -17.15
CA GLU A 139 -21.01 5.47 -15.89
C GLU A 139 -21.58 4.50 -14.87
N PHE A 140 -21.06 4.52 -13.65
CA PHE A 140 -21.41 3.57 -12.60
C PHE A 140 -21.98 4.29 -11.38
N ASN A 141 -22.73 3.57 -10.56
CA ASN A 141 -23.26 4.06 -9.28
C ASN A 141 -24.18 5.29 -9.41
N LEU A 142 -24.94 5.40 -10.50
CA LEU A 142 -25.89 6.48 -10.71
C LEU A 142 -27.17 6.27 -9.89
N ARG A 143 -27.80 7.35 -9.43
CA ARG A 143 -29.14 7.31 -8.84
C ARG A 143 -30.21 7.33 -9.95
N TYR A 144 -31.42 6.88 -9.63
CA TYR A 144 -32.55 6.85 -10.58
C TYR A 144 -32.77 8.21 -11.27
N ASP A 145 -32.78 9.30 -10.50
CA ASP A 145 -33.03 10.64 -11.03
C ASP A 145 -31.94 11.13 -12.01
N ASP A 146 -30.70 10.67 -11.81
CA ASP A 146 -29.58 11.02 -12.70
C ASP A 146 -29.68 10.24 -14.00
N VAL A 147 -29.96 8.94 -13.91
CA VAL A 147 -30.22 8.10 -15.09
C VAL A 147 -31.39 8.62 -15.90
N TRP A 148 -32.49 8.95 -15.21
CA TRP A 148 -33.70 9.41 -15.85
C TRP A 148 -33.49 10.73 -16.60
N ARG A 149 -32.91 11.74 -15.94
CA ARG A 149 -32.73 13.08 -16.50
C ARG A 149 -31.62 13.16 -17.54
N ARG A 150 -30.50 12.45 -17.34
CA ARG A 150 -29.31 12.58 -18.19
C ARG A 150 -29.31 11.62 -19.37
N PHE A 151 -29.91 10.45 -19.22
CA PHE A 151 -29.88 9.40 -20.24
C PHE A 151 -31.27 9.09 -20.79
N VAL A 152 -32.23 8.70 -19.95
CA VAL A 152 -33.53 8.20 -20.45
C VAL A 152 -34.34 9.28 -21.17
N VAL A 153 -34.52 10.46 -20.58
CA VAL A 153 -35.32 11.54 -21.17
C VAL A 153 -34.73 12.04 -22.49
N PRO A 154 -33.44 12.44 -22.57
CA PRO A 154 -32.87 12.90 -23.84
C PRO A 154 -32.83 11.80 -24.90
N TRP A 155 -32.57 10.55 -24.52
CA TRP A 155 -32.54 9.42 -25.44
C TRP A 155 -33.90 9.16 -26.09
N ARG A 156 -34.99 9.27 -25.32
CA ARG A 156 -36.37 9.15 -25.84
C ARG A 156 -36.77 10.31 -26.75
N GLU A 157 -36.23 11.49 -26.50
CA GLU A 157 -36.45 12.69 -27.31
C GLU A 157 -35.56 12.74 -28.56
N GLY A 158 -34.73 11.72 -28.79
CA GLY A 158 -33.79 11.68 -29.92
C GLY A 158 -32.63 12.68 -29.78
N ARG A 159 -32.35 13.17 -28.57
CA ARG A 159 -31.26 14.12 -28.30
C ARG A 159 -29.97 13.37 -27.92
N PRO A 160 -28.80 13.85 -28.35
CA PRO A 160 -27.51 13.28 -27.92
C PRO A 160 -27.33 13.31 -26.40
N VAL A 161 -26.75 12.23 -25.86
CA VAL A 161 -26.36 12.11 -24.45
C VAL A 161 -24.84 12.10 -24.30
N THR A 162 -24.33 12.57 -23.17
CA THR A 162 -22.88 12.64 -22.91
C THR A 162 -22.49 11.72 -21.75
N ALA A 163 -21.47 10.90 -21.96
CA ALA A 163 -20.79 10.11 -20.93
C ALA A 163 -19.27 10.13 -21.17
N GLU A 164 -18.47 10.22 -20.10
CA GLU A 164 -17.00 10.35 -20.17
C GLU A 164 -16.53 11.46 -21.15
N GLY A 165 -17.27 12.58 -21.24
CA GLY A 165 -16.98 13.68 -22.16
C GLY A 165 -17.24 13.39 -23.65
N LYS A 166 -17.79 12.21 -23.98
CA LYS A 166 -18.13 11.81 -25.35
C LYS A 166 -19.64 11.93 -25.57
N ALA A 167 -20.06 12.58 -26.65
CA ALA A 167 -21.46 12.60 -27.09
C ALA A 167 -21.82 11.34 -27.89
N PHE A 168 -23.04 10.84 -27.68
CA PHE A 168 -23.65 9.68 -28.35
C PHE A 168 -25.04 10.04 -28.86
N ASP A 169 -25.25 9.88 -30.17
CA ASP A 169 -26.53 10.11 -30.82
C ASP A 169 -27.43 8.85 -30.71
N PRO A 170 -28.69 8.96 -30.27
CA PRO A 170 -29.60 7.81 -30.14
C PRO A 170 -29.86 7.04 -31.44
N THR A 171 -29.66 7.67 -32.61
CA THR A 171 -29.82 7.02 -33.92
C THR A 171 -28.61 6.18 -34.34
N GLU A 172 -27.44 6.45 -33.76
CA GLU A 172 -26.16 5.83 -34.15
C GLU A 172 -25.49 5.03 -33.02
N ALA A 173 -26.02 5.11 -31.81
CA ALA A 173 -25.46 4.47 -30.62
C ALA A 173 -26.50 3.61 -29.89
N ARG A 174 -26.02 2.70 -29.04
CA ARG A 174 -26.84 1.88 -28.16
C ARG A 174 -26.62 2.26 -26.71
N LEU A 175 -27.71 2.44 -25.98
CA LEU A 175 -27.76 2.67 -24.54
C LEU A 175 -28.09 1.35 -23.84
N LYS A 176 -27.36 1.02 -22.78
CA LYS A 176 -27.66 -0.07 -21.86
C LYS A 176 -27.67 0.45 -20.44
N ILE A 177 -28.67 0.07 -19.66
CA ILE A 177 -28.83 0.49 -18.27
C ILE A 177 -29.06 -0.77 -17.44
N ARG A 178 -28.26 -0.95 -16.39
CA ARG A 178 -28.43 -2.03 -15.41
C ARG A 178 -28.69 -1.46 -14.02
N THR A 179 -29.46 -2.15 -13.19
CA THR A 179 -29.81 -1.78 -11.82
C THR A 179 -29.29 -2.82 -10.85
N GLY A 180 -28.62 -2.41 -9.78
CA GLY A 180 -27.96 -3.34 -8.87
C GLY A 180 -27.26 -2.66 -7.70
N PRO A 181 -26.40 -3.39 -6.97
CA PRO A 181 -25.63 -2.86 -5.85
C PRO A 181 -24.62 -1.80 -6.32
N ARG A 182 -24.10 -1.03 -5.37
CA ARG A 182 -22.98 -0.10 -5.63
C ARG A 182 -21.74 -0.91 -6.00
N LEU A 183 -21.10 -0.57 -7.10
CA LEU A 183 -19.80 -1.11 -7.47
C LEU A 183 -18.69 -0.34 -6.75
N THR A 184 -17.83 -1.06 -6.06
CA THR A 184 -16.63 -0.52 -5.40
C THR A 184 -15.60 -0.03 -6.44
N THR A 185 -14.61 0.75 -6.01
CA THR A 185 -13.58 1.29 -6.92
C THR A 185 -12.69 0.19 -7.52
N SER A 186 -12.40 -0.89 -6.78
CA SER A 186 -11.72 -2.08 -7.30
C SER A 186 -12.54 -2.76 -8.40
N GLN A 187 -13.85 -2.94 -8.19
CA GLN A 187 -14.76 -3.50 -9.18
C GLN A 187 -14.90 -2.61 -10.43
N ARG A 188 -14.69 -1.29 -10.32
CA ARG A 188 -14.76 -0.34 -11.46
C ARG A 188 -13.44 -0.18 -12.22
N SER A 189 -12.32 -0.59 -11.63
CA SER A 189 -10.97 -0.36 -12.16
C SER A 189 -10.62 -1.30 -13.32
N LEU A 190 -9.57 -0.94 -14.07
CA LEU A 190 -8.98 -1.78 -15.14
C LEU A 190 -9.97 -2.27 -16.21
N GLY A 191 -11.05 -1.53 -16.45
CA GLY A 191 -12.09 -1.91 -17.43
C GLY A 191 -13.05 -3.00 -16.95
N GLN A 192 -12.95 -3.44 -15.70
CA GLN A 192 -13.79 -4.51 -15.13
C GLN A 192 -15.18 -4.03 -14.69
N GLY A 193 -15.40 -2.71 -14.58
CA GLY A 193 -16.65 -2.12 -14.10
C GLY A 193 -17.90 -2.63 -14.82
N TRP A 194 -17.85 -2.73 -16.14
CA TRP A 194 -19.01 -3.21 -16.90
C TRP A 194 -19.21 -4.73 -16.78
N ALA A 195 -18.13 -5.52 -16.70
CA ALA A 195 -18.23 -6.95 -16.46
C ALA A 195 -18.90 -7.23 -15.10
N ASN A 196 -18.48 -6.50 -14.06
CA ASN A 196 -19.10 -6.57 -12.73
C ASN A 196 -20.56 -6.07 -12.74
N ALA A 197 -20.89 -5.03 -13.50
CA ALA A 197 -22.28 -4.62 -13.68
C ALA A 197 -23.12 -5.69 -14.39
N VAL A 198 -22.55 -6.42 -15.34
CA VAL A 198 -23.24 -7.54 -16.02
C VAL A 198 -23.48 -8.70 -15.04
N GLU A 199 -22.50 -8.99 -14.19
CA GLU A 199 -22.54 -10.09 -13.22
C GLU A 199 -23.49 -9.81 -12.05
N PHE A 200 -23.46 -8.59 -11.49
CA PHE A 200 -24.16 -8.28 -10.24
C PHE A 200 -25.41 -7.40 -10.40
N ALA A 201 -25.74 -6.92 -11.61
CA ALA A 201 -26.88 -6.03 -11.84
C ALA A 201 -27.83 -6.53 -12.94
N GLU A 202 -29.12 -6.23 -12.79
CA GLU A 202 -30.20 -6.59 -13.71
C GLU A 202 -30.31 -5.56 -14.85
N GLU A 203 -30.50 -5.99 -16.10
CA GLU A 203 -30.73 -5.07 -17.22
C GLU A 203 -32.14 -4.46 -17.20
N VAL A 204 -32.24 -3.13 -17.21
CA VAL A 204 -33.52 -2.40 -17.10
C VAL A 204 -33.72 -1.38 -18.22
N THR A 205 -32.89 -1.41 -19.27
CA THR A 205 -32.92 -0.46 -20.39
C THR A 205 -34.32 -0.31 -20.99
N ASP A 206 -34.91 -1.40 -21.47
CA ASP A 206 -36.19 -1.37 -22.16
C ASP A 206 -37.34 -0.98 -21.22
N LYS A 207 -37.27 -1.44 -19.97
CA LYS A 207 -38.24 -1.06 -18.93
C LYS A 207 -38.23 0.45 -18.70
N LEU A 208 -37.07 1.08 -18.59
CA LEU A 208 -36.96 2.52 -18.39
C LEU A 208 -37.35 3.32 -19.64
N LEU A 209 -36.99 2.86 -20.84
CA LEU A 209 -37.33 3.53 -22.10
C LEU A 209 -38.82 3.41 -22.46
N SER A 210 -39.46 2.30 -22.11
CA SER A 210 -40.89 2.04 -22.37
C SER A 210 -41.83 2.59 -21.30
N THR A 211 -41.30 3.04 -20.14
CA THR A 211 -42.12 3.63 -19.09
C THR A 211 -42.78 4.92 -19.59
N SER A 212 -44.08 4.85 -19.90
CA SER A 212 -44.93 6.02 -20.10
C SER A 212 -45.06 6.73 -18.76
N SER A 213 -44.88 8.06 -18.74
CA SER A 213 -44.86 8.86 -17.52
C SER A 213 -46.10 8.59 -16.66
N GLY A 214 -45.95 7.71 -15.67
CA GLY A 214 -46.98 7.27 -14.75
C GLY A 214 -46.32 7.01 -13.42
N ARG A 215 -46.54 7.93 -12.47
CA ARG A 215 -46.17 7.80 -11.05
C ARG A 215 -46.45 6.37 -10.58
N SER A 216 -45.42 5.63 -10.16
CA SER A 216 -45.58 4.60 -9.15
C SER A 216 -45.11 5.16 -7.82
N SER A 217 -46.08 5.24 -6.92
CA SER A 217 -46.00 5.68 -5.54
C SER A 217 -45.39 4.60 -4.66
N GLN A 218 -44.25 4.89 -4.01
CA GLN A 218 -43.99 4.76 -2.57
C GLN A 218 -42.52 5.09 -2.23
N PRO A 219 -42.19 5.59 -1.02
CA PRO A 219 -42.95 6.44 -0.11
C PRO A 219 -42.42 7.89 -0.11
N THR A 220 -43.35 8.84 -0.05
CA THR A 220 -43.07 10.23 0.28
C THR A 220 -42.50 10.35 1.69
N GLY A 221 -41.43 11.14 1.83
CA GLY A 221 -41.27 11.97 3.03
C GLY A 221 -40.27 11.49 4.07
N ARG A 222 -39.01 11.29 3.68
CA ARG A 222 -37.94 12.00 4.38
C ARG A 222 -37.15 12.78 3.35
N ALA A 223 -37.31 14.10 3.38
CA ALA A 223 -36.30 14.99 2.85
C ALA A 223 -34.98 14.69 3.57
N HIS A 224 -34.21 13.73 3.06
CA HIS A 224 -32.77 13.78 3.29
C HIS A 224 -32.29 14.86 2.34
N GLY A 225 -31.97 16.01 2.93
CA GLY A 225 -31.32 17.08 2.22
C GLY A 225 -30.18 16.50 1.40
N SER A 226 -29.87 17.14 0.28
CA SER A 226 -28.52 17.13 -0.24
C SER A 226 -27.58 17.07 0.96
N SER A 227 -26.78 16.01 1.14
CA SER A 227 -25.53 16.19 1.86
C SER A 227 -24.75 17.12 0.96
N ARG A 228 -25.08 18.40 1.08
CA ARG A 228 -24.51 19.49 0.32
C ARG A 228 -23.05 19.36 0.68
N ARG A 229 -22.23 18.95 -0.29
CA ARG A 229 -20.77 19.02 -0.18
C ARG A 229 -20.47 20.30 0.58
N ASP A 230 -19.74 20.21 1.68
CA ASP A 230 -19.46 21.40 2.44
C ASP A 230 -18.60 22.27 1.53
N ALA A 231 -19.19 23.35 1.00
CA ALA A 231 -18.54 24.18 0.00
C ALA A 231 -17.22 24.76 0.53
N ARG A 232 -17.07 24.82 1.86
CA ARG A 232 -15.87 25.27 2.55
C ARG A 232 -14.86 24.14 2.79
N ALA A 233 -15.25 22.88 2.71
CA ALA A 233 -14.35 21.77 2.96
C ALA A 233 -13.31 21.63 1.85
N VAL A 234 -12.04 21.54 2.22
CA VAL A 234 -10.91 21.34 1.29
C VAL A 234 -10.06 20.20 1.82
N ALA A 235 -9.98 19.10 1.09
CA ALA A 235 -9.10 18.00 1.48
C ALA A 235 -7.65 18.35 1.14
N VAL A 236 -6.74 18.08 2.07
CA VAL A 236 -5.32 18.40 1.92
C VAL A 236 -4.49 17.12 1.96
N PHE A 237 -3.87 16.77 0.84
CA PHE A 237 -2.91 15.66 0.75
C PHE A 237 -1.49 16.21 0.89
N HIS A 238 -0.70 15.64 1.78
CA HIS A 238 0.62 16.14 2.13
C HIS A 238 1.52 15.02 2.61
N GLY A 239 2.83 15.25 2.55
CA GLY A 239 3.84 14.33 3.08
C GLY A 239 4.08 14.51 4.58
N ARG A 240 5.33 14.34 5.01
CA ARG A 240 5.78 14.46 6.41
C ARG A 240 6.22 15.87 6.81
N ASP A 241 6.19 16.83 5.89
CA ASP A 241 6.51 18.22 6.17
C ASP A 241 5.40 18.93 6.97
N ASP A 242 5.45 18.76 8.29
CA ASP A 242 4.48 19.32 9.22
C ASP A 242 4.43 20.86 9.21
N PRO A 243 5.56 21.61 9.18
CA PRO A 243 5.53 23.06 9.04
C PRO A 243 4.80 23.53 7.77
N ALA A 244 5.08 22.93 6.61
CA ALA A 244 4.40 23.27 5.36
C ALA A 244 2.90 22.93 5.40
N ARG A 245 2.56 21.77 5.98
CA ARG A 245 1.16 21.38 6.21
C ARG A 245 0.44 22.41 7.09
N GLN A 246 1.02 22.79 8.22
CA GLN A 246 0.41 23.75 9.14
C GLN A 246 0.22 25.11 8.47
N ALA A 247 1.17 25.54 7.63
CA ALA A 247 1.05 26.76 6.85
C ALA A 247 -0.17 26.73 5.90
N ILE A 248 -0.33 25.66 5.12
CA ILE A 248 -1.48 25.51 4.22
C ILE A 248 -2.80 25.43 4.99
N PHE A 249 -2.84 24.67 6.09
CA PHE A 249 -4.06 24.57 6.91
C PHE A 249 -4.44 25.91 7.53
N GLY A 250 -3.47 26.68 8.05
CA GLY A 250 -3.72 28.02 8.52
C GLY A 250 -4.26 28.91 7.40
N PHE A 251 -3.67 28.83 6.21
CA PHE A 251 -4.01 29.71 5.09
C PHE A 251 -5.45 29.46 4.62
N LEU A 252 -5.85 28.20 4.52
CA LEU A 252 -7.22 27.82 4.19
C LEU A 252 -8.21 28.33 5.26
N ARG A 253 -7.85 28.26 6.55
CA ARG A 253 -8.72 28.79 7.62
C ARG A 253 -8.84 30.31 7.60
N ASP A 254 -7.76 31.03 7.27
CA ASP A 254 -7.78 32.49 7.15
C ASP A 254 -8.68 32.96 5.98
N LEU A 255 -8.93 32.08 5.02
CA LEU A 255 -9.90 32.27 3.92
C LEU A 255 -11.33 31.79 4.26
N ASP A 256 -11.61 31.46 5.52
CA ASP A 256 -12.87 30.83 5.99
C ASP A 256 -13.18 29.48 5.34
N LEU A 257 -12.14 28.70 5.00
CA LEU A 257 -12.27 27.32 4.54
C LEU A 257 -11.99 26.32 5.67
N LYS A 258 -12.49 25.10 5.49
CA LYS A 258 -12.37 23.97 6.40
C LYS A 258 -11.39 22.94 5.82
N PRO A 259 -10.07 23.04 6.11
CA PRO A 259 -9.13 22.05 5.65
C PRO A 259 -9.37 20.71 6.37
N LEU A 260 -9.43 19.63 5.59
CA LEU A 260 -9.59 18.25 6.06
C LEU A 260 -8.26 17.51 5.92
N GLY A 261 -7.76 16.97 7.02
CA GLY A 261 -6.56 16.13 7.02
C GLY A 261 -6.86 14.65 6.77
N TRP A 262 -5.82 13.88 6.46
CA TRP A 262 -5.92 12.44 6.18
C TRP A 262 -6.70 11.67 7.25
N GLY A 263 -6.42 11.89 8.54
CA GLY A 263 -7.12 11.20 9.63
C GLY A 263 -8.61 11.52 9.72
N GLU A 264 -9.05 12.72 9.30
CA GLU A 264 -10.46 13.07 9.22
C GLU A 264 -11.15 12.35 8.06
N LEU A 265 -10.47 12.26 6.92
CA LEU A 265 -10.95 11.55 5.74
C LEU A 265 -11.05 10.03 6.01
N VAL A 266 -10.06 9.46 6.69
CA VAL A 266 -10.09 8.06 7.17
C VAL A 266 -11.29 7.82 8.07
N ARG A 267 -11.55 8.68 9.06
CA ARG A 267 -12.72 8.54 9.93
C ARG A 267 -14.03 8.69 9.16
N ALA A 268 -14.07 9.58 8.17
CA ALA A 268 -15.24 9.77 7.34
C ALA A 268 -15.56 8.56 6.45
N THR A 269 -14.61 7.65 6.22
CA THR A 269 -14.90 6.37 5.54
C THR A 269 -15.80 5.43 6.33
N GLY A 270 -15.90 5.60 7.66
CA GLY A 270 -16.64 4.69 8.53
C GLY A 270 -15.96 3.33 8.75
N THR A 271 -14.79 3.10 8.14
CA THR A 271 -14.01 1.87 8.24
C THR A 271 -12.78 2.09 9.12
N ALA A 272 -12.45 1.12 9.98
CA ALA A 272 -11.28 1.22 10.87
C ALA A 272 -9.95 1.24 10.10
N THR A 273 -9.89 0.55 8.96
CA THR A 273 -8.70 0.45 8.08
C THR A 273 -9.13 0.56 6.60
N PRO A 274 -9.49 1.75 6.10
CA PRO A 274 -9.94 1.91 4.72
C PRO A 274 -8.81 1.74 3.71
N TYR A 275 -9.14 1.34 2.48
CA TYR A 275 -8.19 1.43 1.36
C TYR A 275 -7.88 2.90 1.06
N THR A 276 -6.64 3.22 0.68
CA THR A 276 -6.22 4.60 0.37
C THR A 276 -7.12 5.26 -0.68
N GLY A 277 -7.58 4.50 -1.67
CA GLY A 277 -8.55 4.98 -2.67
C GLY A 277 -9.91 5.35 -2.08
N ASP A 278 -10.38 4.64 -1.04
CA ASP A 278 -11.66 4.96 -0.38
C ASP A 278 -11.56 6.29 0.39
N VAL A 279 -10.39 6.57 0.99
CA VAL A 279 -10.11 7.85 1.65
C VAL A 279 -10.15 9.00 0.64
N VAL A 280 -9.59 8.77 -0.56
CA VAL A 280 -9.63 9.75 -1.67
C VAL A 280 -11.06 9.92 -2.19
N ASP A 281 -11.82 8.85 -2.38
CA ASP A 281 -13.22 8.92 -2.82
C ASP A 281 -14.07 9.72 -1.81
N VAL A 282 -13.91 9.43 -0.51
CA VAL A 282 -14.58 10.17 0.57
C VAL A 282 -14.16 11.64 0.59
N ALA A 283 -12.89 11.95 0.33
CA ALA A 283 -12.40 13.32 0.23
C ALA A 283 -13.25 14.13 -0.76
N PHE A 284 -13.59 13.57 -1.92
CA PHE A 284 -14.39 14.27 -2.91
C PHE A 284 -15.90 14.21 -2.69
N GLU A 285 -16.39 13.22 -1.94
CA GLU A 285 -17.79 13.19 -1.53
C GLU A 285 -18.10 14.32 -0.54
N ILE A 286 -17.14 14.71 0.32
CA ILE A 286 -17.36 15.68 1.38
C ILE A 286 -16.69 17.04 1.17
N ALA A 287 -15.59 17.11 0.42
CA ALA A 287 -14.85 18.34 0.13
C ALA A 287 -15.25 18.97 -1.22
N GLN A 288 -15.16 20.29 -1.28
CA GLN A 288 -15.33 21.08 -2.49
C GLN A 288 -14.09 21.04 -3.40
N ALA A 289 -12.89 21.03 -2.81
CA ALA A 289 -11.63 21.00 -3.52
C ALA A 289 -10.59 20.11 -2.85
N VAL A 290 -9.57 19.71 -3.61
CA VAL A 290 -8.40 19.00 -3.11
C VAL A 290 -7.16 19.85 -3.35
N VAL A 291 -6.40 20.09 -2.29
CA VAL A 291 -5.07 20.70 -2.35
C VAL A 291 -4.04 19.61 -2.12
N VAL A 292 -3.16 19.40 -3.10
CA VAL A 292 -2.03 18.47 -2.99
C VAL A 292 -0.76 19.28 -2.75
N LEU A 293 -0.11 19.01 -1.62
CA LEU A 293 1.09 19.69 -1.17
C LEU A 293 2.32 18.86 -1.52
N PHE A 294 3.09 19.37 -2.48
CA PHE A 294 4.38 18.84 -2.89
C PHE A 294 5.51 19.60 -2.18
N THR A 295 6.20 18.90 -1.30
CA THR A 295 7.35 19.38 -0.51
C THR A 295 8.56 18.48 -0.74
N PRO A 296 9.80 18.96 -0.51
CA PRO A 296 11.02 18.17 -0.70
C PRO A 296 11.18 17.19 0.47
N ASP A 297 10.42 16.10 0.44
CA ASP A 297 10.32 15.12 1.54
C ASP A 297 11.28 13.95 1.37
N ASP A 298 11.38 13.44 0.14
CA ASP A 298 12.23 12.30 -0.20
C ASP A 298 13.36 12.77 -1.14
N GLU A 299 14.49 12.06 -1.15
CA GLU A 299 15.56 12.25 -2.14
C GLU A 299 15.49 11.15 -3.20
N ALA A 300 15.73 11.50 -4.46
CA ALA A 300 15.78 10.55 -5.56
C ALA A 300 16.73 10.98 -6.69
N ARG A 301 17.20 9.98 -7.43
CA ARG A 301 17.92 10.11 -8.71
C ARG A 301 17.57 8.91 -9.59
N LEU A 302 17.90 9.00 -10.88
CA LEU A 302 17.89 7.81 -11.73
C LEU A 302 18.95 6.84 -11.24
N HIS A 303 18.67 5.54 -11.40
CA HIS A 303 19.68 4.54 -11.11
C HIS A 303 20.90 4.78 -12.03
N PRO A 304 22.14 4.84 -11.51
CA PRO A 304 23.31 5.26 -12.32
C PRO A 304 23.54 4.43 -13.58
N GLN A 305 23.21 3.13 -13.56
CA GLN A 305 23.32 2.25 -14.74
C GLN A 305 22.29 2.54 -15.84
N LEU A 306 21.26 3.33 -15.53
CA LEU A 306 20.23 3.77 -16.47
C LEU A 306 20.49 5.20 -16.96
N CYS A 307 21.49 5.91 -16.43
CA CYS A 307 21.83 7.25 -16.88
C CYS A 307 22.58 7.21 -18.21
N ALA A 308 22.07 7.89 -19.23
CA ALA A 308 22.84 8.25 -20.41
C ALA A 308 23.86 9.38 -20.11
N ALA A 309 24.85 9.54 -20.99
CA ALA A 309 25.93 10.52 -20.82
C ALA A 309 25.45 11.98 -20.87
N ASP A 310 24.29 12.23 -21.48
CA ASP A 310 23.68 13.54 -21.70
C ASP A 310 22.40 13.77 -20.87
N GLU A 311 22.13 12.92 -19.86
CA GLU A 311 20.98 13.09 -18.97
C GLU A 311 21.02 14.45 -18.23
N PRO A 312 19.87 15.07 -17.94
CA PRO A 312 19.85 16.31 -17.18
C PRO A 312 20.32 16.07 -15.74
N GLY A 313 20.89 17.11 -15.10
CA GLY A 313 21.52 16.98 -13.79
C GLY A 313 20.62 16.42 -12.68
N HIS A 314 19.30 16.58 -12.76
CA HIS A 314 18.37 15.99 -11.79
C HIS A 314 18.24 14.46 -11.93
N GLU A 315 18.51 13.89 -13.11
CA GLU A 315 18.57 12.44 -13.29
C GLU A 315 19.88 11.87 -12.74
N GLN A 316 20.99 12.61 -12.85
CA GLN A 316 22.32 12.17 -12.43
C GLN A 316 22.58 12.33 -10.93
N LEU A 317 22.13 13.43 -10.34
CA LEU A 317 22.39 13.79 -8.94
C LEU A 317 21.17 13.49 -8.07
N LEU A 318 21.41 13.24 -6.77
CA LEU A 318 20.30 13.23 -5.82
C LEU A 318 19.62 14.59 -5.86
N THR A 319 18.30 14.55 -5.97
CA THR A 319 17.43 15.71 -5.94
C THR A 319 16.24 15.43 -5.04
N THR A 320 15.72 16.47 -4.41
CA THR A 320 14.55 16.36 -3.54
C THR A 320 13.27 16.21 -4.36
N GLN A 321 12.32 15.42 -3.88
CA GLN A 321 11.03 15.19 -4.53
C GLN A 321 9.90 15.09 -3.49
N PRO A 322 8.63 15.22 -3.93
CA PRO A 322 7.48 14.88 -3.09
C PRO A 322 7.52 13.43 -2.64
N ARG A 323 6.92 13.16 -1.48
CA ARG A 323 6.80 11.80 -0.97
C ARG A 323 6.02 10.92 -1.94
N ALA A 324 6.49 9.70 -2.17
CA ALA A 324 5.93 8.82 -3.21
C ALA A 324 4.41 8.57 -3.08
N ASN A 325 3.89 8.45 -1.84
CA ASN A 325 2.45 8.29 -1.62
C ASN A 325 1.65 9.53 -2.07
N VAL A 326 2.16 10.74 -1.83
CA VAL A 326 1.51 11.99 -2.22
C VAL A 326 1.46 12.14 -3.73
N ILE A 327 2.48 11.63 -4.46
CA ILE A 327 2.46 11.57 -5.93
C ILE A 327 1.33 10.68 -6.44
N LEU A 328 1.14 9.50 -5.84
CA LEU A 328 0.05 8.59 -6.19
C LEU A 328 -1.33 9.19 -5.86
N GLU A 329 -1.47 9.80 -4.69
CA GLU A 329 -2.68 10.51 -4.26
C GLU A 329 -3.02 11.67 -5.21
N ALA A 330 -2.03 12.42 -5.68
CA ALA A 330 -2.20 13.44 -6.71
C ALA A 330 -2.76 12.86 -8.01
N GLY A 331 -2.21 11.74 -8.47
CA GLY A 331 -2.68 11.04 -9.67
C GLY A 331 -4.15 10.60 -9.54
N MET A 332 -4.51 10.01 -8.39
CA MET A 332 -5.89 9.61 -8.10
C MET A 332 -6.84 10.82 -8.05
N ALA A 333 -6.43 11.90 -7.39
CA ALA A 333 -7.20 13.14 -7.31
C ALA A 333 -7.45 13.76 -8.69
N MET A 334 -6.42 13.83 -9.53
CA MET A 334 -6.50 14.39 -10.88
C MET A 334 -7.36 13.53 -11.81
N MET A 335 -7.35 12.20 -11.67
CA MET A 335 -8.20 11.32 -12.48
C MET A 335 -9.67 11.44 -12.07
N SER A 336 -9.94 11.50 -10.77
CA SER A 336 -11.29 11.53 -10.23
C SER A 336 -11.95 12.91 -10.38
N HIS A 337 -11.21 13.99 -10.10
CA HIS A 337 -11.73 15.37 -10.04
C HIS A 337 -10.73 16.39 -10.61
N PRO A 338 -10.55 16.39 -11.93
CA PRO A 338 -9.52 17.20 -12.60
C PRO A 338 -9.71 18.72 -12.44
N SER A 339 -10.94 19.20 -12.29
CA SER A 339 -11.26 20.64 -12.18
C SER A 339 -11.15 21.21 -10.76
N GLN A 340 -11.05 20.36 -9.74
CA GLN A 340 -11.06 20.76 -8.32
C GLN A 340 -9.75 20.38 -7.60
N THR A 341 -8.78 19.81 -8.31
CA THR A 341 -7.48 19.43 -7.77
C THR A 341 -6.46 20.55 -8.03
N ILE A 342 -5.87 21.09 -6.97
CA ILE A 342 -4.86 22.15 -7.01
C ILE A 342 -3.55 21.58 -6.46
N ILE A 343 -2.49 21.60 -7.27
CA ILE A 343 -1.16 21.20 -6.84
C ILE A 343 -0.39 22.44 -6.38
N VAL A 344 0.17 22.38 -5.17
CA VAL A 344 1.00 23.40 -4.56
C VAL A 344 2.40 22.82 -4.36
N GLU A 345 3.40 23.44 -4.97
CA GLU A 345 4.81 23.10 -4.82
C GLU A 345 5.46 24.09 -3.85
N ILE A 346 6.12 23.61 -2.80
CA ILE A 346 6.91 24.45 -1.88
C ILE A 346 8.36 24.00 -1.93
N GLY A 347 9.25 24.92 -2.27
CA GLY A 347 10.68 24.65 -2.37
C GLY A 347 11.12 24.12 -3.73
N ARG A 348 12.32 23.53 -3.78
CA ARG A 348 12.91 23.02 -5.02
C ARG A 348 12.63 21.53 -5.14
N LEU A 349 11.94 21.15 -6.21
CA LEU A 349 11.52 19.77 -6.44
C LEU A 349 12.08 19.26 -7.77
N ARG A 350 12.39 17.97 -7.79
CA ARG A 350 12.68 17.19 -8.98
C ARG A 350 11.49 17.30 -9.95
N PRO A 351 11.73 17.62 -11.23
CA PRO A 351 10.68 17.60 -12.24
C PRO A 351 10.06 16.22 -12.38
N ILE A 352 8.73 16.15 -12.44
CA ILE A 352 8.00 14.94 -12.81
C ILE A 352 7.53 15.15 -14.26
N SER A 353 8.19 14.49 -15.22
CA SER A 353 7.95 14.70 -16.65
C SER A 353 6.50 14.48 -17.06
N ASN A 354 5.80 13.50 -16.48
CA ASN A 354 4.36 13.28 -16.73
C ASN A 354 3.44 14.37 -16.17
N LEU A 355 3.93 15.26 -15.29
CA LEU A 355 3.23 16.46 -14.85
C LEU A 355 3.66 17.71 -15.63
N ALA A 356 4.64 17.61 -16.52
CA ALA A 356 5.04 18.72 -17.39
C ALA A 356 3.85 19.12 -18.28
N GLY A 357 3.40 20.37 -18.14
CA GLY A 357 2.20 20.89 -18.81
C GLY A 357 1.00 21.09 -17.90
N ARG A 358 1.04 20.62 -16.65
CA ARG A 358 0.09 21.03 -15.61
C ARG A 358 0.57 22.31 -14.94
N ASN A 359 -0.33 23.28 -14.81
CA ASN A 359 -0.04 24.51 -14.12
C ASN A 359 -0.17 24.28 -12.61
N THR A 360 0.88 24.56 -11.83
CA THR A 360 0.94 24.37 -10.37
C THR A 360 1.16 25.71 -9.68
N VAL A 361 0.75 25.83 -8.41
CA VAL A 361 1.08 27.03 -7.61
C VAL A 361 2.44 26.79 -6.97
N ARG A 362 3.42 27.66 -7.24
CA ARG A 362 4.78 27.51 -6.74
C ARG A 362 5.10 28.53 -5.68
N ILE A 363 5.24 28.08 -4.44
CA ILE A 363 5.68 28.92 -3.32
C ILE A 363 7.21 28.83 -3.27
N THR A 364 7.86 29.91 -3.70
CA THR A 364 9.31 30.09 -3.62
C THR A 364 9.64 31.25 -2.71
N ALA A 365 10.87 31.32 -2.20
CA ALA A 365 11.29 32.39 -1.29
C ALA A 365 11.17 33.80 -1.90
N GLY A 366 11.18 33.94 -3.23
CA GLY A 366 11.18 35.23 -3.93
C GLY A 366 9.80 35.84 -4.20
N ASP A 367 8.73 35.03 -4.20
CA ASP A 367 7.37 35.52 -4.51
C ASP A 367 6.28 34.75 -3.74
N VAL A 368 6.37 34.78 -2.41
CA VAL A 368 5.33 34.24 -1.55
C VAL A 368 3.99 34.97 -1.73
N PRO A 369 3.91 36.31 -1.74
CA PRO A 369 2.63 37.02 -1.87
C PRO A 369 1.90 36.74 -3.19
N GLY A 370 2.61 36.63 -4.32
CA GLY A 370 2.03 36.26 -5.60
C GLY A 370 1.47 34.84 -5.58
N ALA A 371 2.25 33.88 -5.08
CA ALA A 371 1.85 32.47 -5.01
C ALA A 371 0.61 32.24 -4.13
N ILE A 372 0.50 32.90 -2.97
CA ILE A 372 -0.69 32.75 -2.11
C ILE A 372 -1.94 33.41 -2.72
N ASN A 373 -1.78 34.51 -3.46
CA ASN A 373 -2.86 35.12 -4.23
C ASN A 373 -3.34 34.21 -5.36
N GLU A 374 -2.41 33.53 -6.03
CA GLU A 374 -2.72 32.54 -7.06
C GLU A 374 -3.47 31.35 -6.46
N LEU A 375 -3.03 30.82 -5.31
CA LEU A 375 -3.72 29.73 -4.61
C LEU A 375 -5.16 30.12 -4.24
N ALA A 376 -5.36 31.33 -3.68
CA ALA A 376 -6.69 31.84 -3.38
C ALA A 376 -7.58 31.91 -4.63
N SER A 377 -7.03 32.40 -5.74
CA SER A 377 -7.76 32.52 -7.01
C SER A 377 -8.13 31.15 -7.61
N ARG A 378 -7.27 30.13 -7.44
CA ARG A 378 -7.58 28.76 -7.86
C ARG A 378 -8.63 28.09 -6.96
N LEU A 379 -8.63 28.39 -5.65
CA LEU A 379 -9.68 27.93 -4.75
C LEU A 379 -11.04 28.51 -5.13
N GLU A 380 -11.11 29.80 -5.50
CA GLU A 380 -12.33 30.39 -6.07
C GLU A 380 -12.75 29.72 -7.38
N ALA A 381 -11.80 29.44 -8.28
CA ALA A 381 -12.09 28.73 -9.53
C ALA A 381 -12.59 27.29 -9.28
N ALA A 382 -12.13 26.65 -8.19
CA ALA A 382 -12.64 25.38 -7.69
C ALA A 382 -13.98 25.51 -6.92
N GLN A 383 -14.59 26.70 -6.93
CA GLN A 383 -15.87 27.06 -6.33
C GLN A 383 -15.89 27.02 -4.79
N CYS A 384 -14.73 27.18 -4.15
CA CYS A 384 -14.66 27.42 -2.72
C CYS A 384 -15.13 28.86 -2.41
N PRO A 385 -16.04 29.07 -1.44
CA PRO A 385 -16.55 30.37 -1.08
C PRO A 385 -15.55 31.08 -0.16
N ILE A 386 -14.42 31.51 -0.71
CA ILE A 386 -13.35 32.11 0.08
C ILE A 386 -13.72 33.50 0.58
N ASN A 387 -13.27 33.84 1.78
CA ASN A 387 -13.44 35.16 2.37
C ASN A 387 -12.15 35.97 2.26
N ARG A 388 -12.12 36.96 1.37
CA ARG A 388 -10.99 37.89 1.19
C ARG A 388 -11.13 39.21 1.97
N ASN A 389 -12.15 39.35 2.83
CA ASN A 389 -12.41 40.61 3.53
C ASN A 389 -11.37 40.90 4.63
N SER A 390 -10.81 39.85 5.24
CA SER A 390 -9.63 39.98 6.12
C SER A 390 -8.35 40.09 5.28
N ARG A 391 -7.32 40.73 5.82
CA ARG A 391 -5.96 40.71 5.25
C ARG A 391 -5.08 39.62 5.89
N ASP A 392 -5.58 38.86 6.87
CA ASP A 392 -4.78 37.87 7.60
C ASP A 392 -4.24 36.76 6.70
N TRP A 393 -5.00 36.36 5.67
CA TRP A 393 -4.58 35.36 4.69
C TRP A 393 -3.39 35.81 3.81
N LEU A 394 -3.09 37.12 3.76
CA LEU A 394 -1.90 37.68 3.10
C LEU A 394 -0.64 37.58 3.97
N GLY A 395 -0.70 36.97 5.17
CA GLY A 395 0.41 36.77 6.10
C GLY A 395 1.54 35.92 5.52
N ALA A 396 2.31 36.49 4.59
CA ALA A 396 3.37 35.83 3.82
C ALA A 396 4.48 35.27 4.71
N GLU A 397 4.71 35.87 5.88
CA GLU A 397 5.69 35.44 6.87
C GLU A 397 5.52 34.00 7.35
N ARG A 398 4.30 33.45 7.28
CA ARG A 398 4.02 32.01 7.49
C ARG A 398 4.77 31.09 6.53
N PHE A 399 4.96 31.52 5.28
CA PHE A 399 5.56 30.69 4.24
C PHE A 399 7.04 31.01 4.00
N GLN A 400 7.51 32.20 4.41
CA GLN A 400 8.88 32.67 4.16
C GLN A 400 9.97 31.85 4.89
N ASN A 401 9.64 31.26 6.05
CA ASN A 401 10.59 30.57 6.91
C ASN A 401 10.45 29.05 6.90
N LEU A 402 9.77 28.48 5.90
CA LEU A 402 9.60 27.03 5.79
C LEU A 402 10.93 26.36 5.42
N ASP A 403 11.31 25.30 6.15
CA ASP A 403 12.48 24.48 5.83
C ASP A 403 12.40 23.88 4.43
N ALA A 404 11.18 23.65 3.92
CA ALA A 404 10.92 23.24 2.54
C ALA A 404 11.61 24.13 1.50
N LEU A 405 11.69 25.44 1.76
CA LEU A 405 12.32 26.40 0.84
C LEU A 405 13.84 26.28 0.79
N ARG A 406 14.45 25.66 1.80
CA ARG A 406 15.90 25.53 1.98
C ARG A 406 16.39 24.08 1.88
N ARG A 407 15.47 23.11 1.81
CA ARG A 407 15.79 21.70 1.66
C ARG A 407 16.39 21.45 0.28
N HIS A 408 17.56 20.83 0.29
CA HIS A 408 18.30 20.40 -0.88
C HIS A 408 18.82 18.99 -0.60
N ALA A 409 19.02 18.22 -1.67
CA ALA A 409 19.60 16.90 -1.51
C ALA A 409 21.06 17.02 -1.06
N GLN A 410 21.52 16.13 -0.19
CA GLN A 410 22.93 16.11 0.20
C GLN A 410 23.82 15.73 -1.00
N GLU A 411 24.77 16.61 -1.35
CA GLU A 411 25.84 16.29 -2.32
C GLU A 411 26.77 15.23 -1.72
N ALA A 412 27.03 14.15 -2.47
CA ALA A 412 28.13 13.26 -2.16
C ALA A 412 29.46 14.02 -2.37
N SER A 413 30.26 14.21 -1.32
CA SER A 413 31.51 14.99 -1.41
C SER A 413 32.49 14.39 -2.43
N PRO A 414 33.08 15.19 -3.34
CA PRO A 414 34.05 14.72 -4.32
C PRO A 414 35.43 14.60 -3.65
N GLY A 415 35.79 13.38 -3.25
CA GLY A 415 37.08 13.11 -2.60
C GLY A 415 37.24 11.72 -1.98
N ALA A 416 36.26 10.82 -2.12
CA ALA A 416 36.43 9.42 -1.75
C ALA A 416 36.93 8.64 -2.98
N ASP A 417 38.17 8.19 -2.90
CA ASP A 417 38.75 7.13 -3.72
C ASP A 417 37.79 5.92 -3.75
N ASP A 418 37.89 5.12 -4.81
CA ASP A 418 37.00 4.03 -5.20
C ASP A 418 36.94 2.92 -4.13
N SER A 419 36.24 3.18 -3.02
CA SER A 419 35.97 2.30 -1.89
C SER A 419 34.99 3.03 -0.97
N LEU A 420 33.74 2.56 -0.90
CA LEU A 420 32.70 3.01 0.04
C LEU A 420 33.28 3.33 1.44
N PRO A 421 33.20 4.58 1.95
CA PRO A 421 33.42 4.85 3.36
C PRO A 421 32.09 5.16 4.05
N SER A 422 31.66 4.18 4.84
CA SER A 422 31.24 4.28 6.24
C SER A 422 30.76 5.64 6.78
N ALA A 423 29.46 5.65 7.08
CA ALA A 423 28.73 6.24 8.20
C ALA A 423 29.42 7.24 9.16
N LEU A 424 28.61 8.23 9.52
CA LEU A 424 28.39 8.74 10.89
C LEU A 424 29.48 8.35 11.91
N SER A 425 30.19 9.37 12.36
CA SER A 425 30.91 9.39 13.63
C SER A 425 30.10 8.72 14.74
N SER A 426 30.68 7.63 15.24
CA SER A 426 30.85 7.25 16.64
C SER A 426 30.56 8.30 17.70
N THR A 427 30.23 7.86 18.92
CA THR A 427 29.70 8.63 20.05
C THR A 427 28.26 9.12 19.75
N GLU A 428 27.27 8.24 19.93
CA GLU A 428 27.39 6.88 20.49
C GLU A 428 28.03 5.88 19.51
N ASP A 429 29.12 5.27 19.95
CA ASP A 429 30.17 4.60 19.17
C ASP A 429 29.86 3.11 19.00
N GLU A 430 29.11 2.77 17.94
CA GLU A 430 28.92 1.41 17.46
C GLU A 430 29.45 1.27 16.03
N THR A 431 30.76 1.46 15.84
CA THR A 431 31.44 0.75 14.75
C THR A 431 31.52 -0.73 15.12
N THR A 432 30.40 -1.44 14.91
CA THR A 432 30.43 -2.89 14.82
C THR A 432 31.26 -3.20 13.58
N ASP A 433 32.55 -3.49 13.79
CA ASP A 433 33.52 -3.86 12.76
C ASP A 433 32.82 -4.75 11.72
N GLU A 434 32.93 -4.41 10.44
CA GLU A 434 32.28 -5.12 9.33
C GLU A 434 32.56 -6.64 9.37
N LEU A 435 33.71 -7.02 9.95
CA LEU A 435 34.12 -8.39 10.24
C LEU A 435 33.28 -9.06 11.34
N VAL A 436 32.85 -8.33 12.38
CA VAL A 436 31.90 -8.77 13.42
C VAL A 436 30.51 -8.96 12.83
N LEU A 437 30.10 -8.04 11.95
CA LEU A 437 28.82 -8.12 11.25
C LEU A 437 28.80 -9.31 10.27
N GLU A 438 29.89 -9.54 9.54
CA GLU A 438 30.07 -10.72 8.69
C GLU A 438 30.13 -12.01 9.51
N LEU A 439 30.83 -12.04 10.65
CA LEU A 439 30.87 -13.21 11.53
C LEU A 439 29.50 -13.50 12.14
N ARG A 440 28.77 -12.49 12.61
CA ARG A 440 27.39 -12.63 13.13
C ARG A 440 26.44 -13.07 12.03
N ALA A 441 26.56 -12.51 10.83
CA ALA A 441 25.75 -12.89 9.70
C ALA A 441 26.06 -14.33 9.26
N ALA A 442 27.33 -14.75 9.27
CA ALA A 442 27.73 -16.11 8.94
C ALA A 442 27.35 -17.13 10.03
N ALA A 443 27.52 -16.79 11.31
CA ALA A 443 27.09 -17.59 12.45
C ALA A 443 25.56 -17.71 12.51
N GLY A 444 24.84 -16.62 12.26
CA GLY A 444 23.38 -16.58 12.15
C GLY A 444 22.87 -17.42 10.97
N ARG A 445 23.57 -17.40 9.83
CA ARG A 445 23.31 -18.30 8.69
C ARG A 445 23.54 -19.77 9.05
N ALA A 446 24.49 -20.06 9.94
CA ALA A 446 24.73 -21.41 10.45
C ALA A 446 23.92 -21.77 11.71
N GLY A 447 22.99 -20.91 12.14
CA GLY A 447 22.07 -21.17 13.26
C GLY A 447 22.66 -20.98 14.66
N VAL A 448 23.88 -20.45 14.79
CA VAL A 448 24.53 -20.15 16.07
C VAL A 448 24.18 -18.72 16.48
N ARG A 449 23.44 -18.54 17.60
CA ARG A 449 23.11 -17.20 18.14
C ARG A 449 24.23 -16.68 19.00
N LEU A 450 24.80 -15.54 18.59
CA LEU A 450 25.73 -14.76 19.40
C LEU A 450 24.92 -13.67 20.10
N ASP A 451 24.50 -13.94 21.34
CA ASP A 451 23.73 -12.96 22.12
C ASP A 451 24.62 -11.75 22.47
N GLN A 452 24.03 -10.55 22.55
CA GLN A 452 24.73 -9.32 22.93
C GLN A 452 24.91 -9.26 24.44
N PRO A 453 26.16 -9.31 24.93
CA PRO A 453 26.54 -8.35 25.94
C PRO A 453 27.90 -7.70 25.64
N ASN A 454 27.91 -6.37 25.65
CA ASN A 454 29.07 -5.49 25.53
C ASN A 454 29.92 -5.72 24.27
N ASP A 455 29.35 -5.29 23.15
CA ASP A 455 29.94 -5.22 21.80
C ASP A 455 31.33 -4.53 21.80
N GLN A 456 31.63 -3.68 22.78
CA GLN A 456 32.95 -3.09 22.96
C GLN A 456 34.06 -4.13 23.23
N HIS A 457 33.84 -5.15 24.08
CA HIS A 457 34.91 -6.11 24.41
C HIS A 457 35.20 -7.09 23.27
N LEU A 458 34.16 -7.53 22.54
CA LEU A 458 34.30 -8.39 21.38
C LEU A 458 34.94 -7.61 20.22
N ALA A 459 34.50 -6.37 19.99
CA ALA A 459 35.10 -5.48 19.00
C ALA A 459 36.56 -5.18 19.37
N THR A 460 36.89 -4.84 20.62
CA THR A 460 38.27 -4.60 21.08
C THR A 460 39.14 -5.84 20.93
N PHE A 461 38.67 -7.03 21.34
CA PHE A 461 39.41 -8.28 21.14
C PHE A 461 39.67 -8.56 19.66
N LEU A 462 38.66 -8.40 18.80
CA LEU A 462 38.81 -8.62 17.36
C LEU A 462 39.68 -7.55 16.68
N ARG A 463 39.68 -6.30 17.19
CA ARG A 463 40.59 -5.22 16.76
C ARG A 463 42.04 -5.51 17.14
N GLU A 464 42.29 -5.93 18.38
CA GLU A 464 43.60 -6.36 18.86
C GLU A 464 44.09 -7.61 18.09
N GLN A 465 43.19 -8.54 17.78
CA GLN A 465 43.50 -9.70 16.95
C GLN A 465 43.64 -9.36 15.46
N ARG A 466 43.04 -8.28 14.94
CA ARG A 466 43.20 -7.79 13.55
C ARG A 466 44.65 -7.38 13.29
N GLU A 467 45.28 -6.70 14.25
CA GLU A 467 46.71 -6.38 14.20
C GLU A 467 47.59 -7.63 14.30
N ALA A 468 47.18 -8.64 15.06
CA ALA A 468 47.85 -9.96 15.11
C ALA A 468 47.51 -10.87 13.91
N PHE A 469 46.46 -10.56 13.14
CA PHE A 469 46.05 -11.30 11.93
C PHE A 469 46.89 -10.89 10.73
N TYR A 470 47.34 -9.63 10.74
CA TYR A 470 48.22 -9.04 9.74
C TYR A 470 49.71 -9.08 10.13
N SER A 471 50.05 -9.06 11.41
CA SER A 471 51.45 -9.25 11.86
C SER A 471 51.65 -10.63 12.48
N ALA A 472 52.64 -11.36 11.99
CA ALA A 472 52.98 -12.68 12.51
C ALA A 472 53.33 -12.57 14.00
N THR A 473 52.61 -13.32 14.84
CA THR A 473 52.98 -13.89 16.15
C THR A 473 51.83 -13.75 17.15
N LEU A 474 51.01 -14.81 17.25
CA LEU A 474 50.10 -15.01 18.39
C LEU A 474 50.92 -15.45 19.62
N ALA A 475 51.68 -14.53 20.21
CA ALA A 475 52.35 -14.80 21.48
C ALA A 475 52.39 -13.55 22.37
N ALA A 476 51.84 -13.75 23.57
CA ALA A 476 52.11 -13.04 24.82
C ALA A 476 51.53 -11.63 25.00
N ILE A 477 50.21 -11.55 25.23
CA ILE A 477 49.62 -10.53 26.11
C ILE A 477 48.63 -11.25 27.07
N PRO A 478 48.69 -11.04 28.40
CA PRO A 478 47.94 -11.84 29.36
C PRO A 478 46.51 -11.31 29.51
N THR A 479 45.61 -11.73 28.63
CA THR A 479 44.16 -11.48 28.75
C THR A 479 43.50 -12.64 29.55
N PRO A 480 42.48 -12.38 30.38
CA PRO A 480 42.00 -13.32 31.41
C PRO A 480 41.61 -14.68 30.83
N LYS A 481 41.97 -15.77 31.52
CA LYS A 481 41.72 -17.16 31.10
C LYS A 481 40.27 -17.45 30.66
N LEU A 482 39.28 -16.70 31.16
CA LEU A 482 37.87 -16.83 30.76
C LEU A 482 37.63 -16.45 29.28
N LEU A 483 38.20 -15.33 28.82
CA LEU A 483 38.03 -14.84 27.44
C LEU A 483 38.71 -15.76 26.42
N GLN A 484 39.81 -16.41 26.78
CA GLN A 484 40.48 -17.38 25.90
C GLN A 484 39.69 -18.69 25.73
N GLN A 485 38.94 -19.12 26.75
CA GLN A 485 38.11 -20.32 26.66
C GLN A 485 36.84 -20.06 25.85
N GLU A 486 36.20 -18.91 26.04
CA GLU A 486 35.04 -18.48 25.26
C GLU A 486 35.40 -18.21 23.80
N ALA A 487 36.55 -17.57 23.53
CA ALA A 487 37.05 -17.38 22.17
C ALA A 487 37.43 -18.71 21.50
N LYS A 488 38.08 -19.64 22.22
CA LYS A 488 38.35 -21.00 21.69
C LYS A 488 37.06 -21.76 21.40
N ARG A 489 36.06 -21.64 22.27
CA ARG A 489 34.77 -22.29 22.11
C ARG A 489 34.03 -21.73 20.89
N LEU A 490 34.05 -20.41 20.72
CA LEU A 490 33.48 -19.73 19.55
C LEU A 490 34.16 -20.17 18.25
N ILE A 491 35.49 -20.26 18.22
CA ILE A 491 36.23 -20.74 17.04
C ILE A 491 35.88 -22.20 16.73
N ILE A 492 35.75 -23.07 17.75
CA ILE A 492 35.34 -24.47 17.56
C ILE A 492 33.90 -24.56 17.05
N GLU A 493 32.99 -23.73 17.57
CA GLU A 493 31.59 -23.69 17.14
C GLU A 493 31.48 -23.16 15.70
N LEU A 494 32.26 -22.16 15.32
CA LEU A 494 32.32 -21.63 13.95
C LEU A 494 33.00 -22.60 12.96
N GLU A 495 34.04 -23.33 13.37
CA GLU A 495 34.64 -24.40 12.56
C GLU A 495 33.68 -25.58 12.38
N ARG A 496 32.97 -26.00 13.45
CA ARG A 496 31.95 -27.06 13.37
C ARG A 496 30.75 -26.66 12.52
N ALA A 497 30.42 -25.38 12.51
CA ALA A 497 29.39 -24.78 11.67
C ALA A 497 29.84 -24.57 10.22
N ASP A 498 31.06 -25.00 9.86
CA ASP A 498 31.72 -24.86 8.55
C ASP A 498 31.84 -23.42 8.03
N VAL A 499 31.74 -22.44 8.93
CA VAL A 499 31.86 -21.00 8.61
C VAL A 499 33.31 -20.61 8.37
N ILE A 500 34.24 -21.26 9.08
CA ILE A 500 35.67 -21.05 8.95
C ILE A 500 36.39 -22.40 8.80
N ALA A 501 37.51 -22.43 8.08
CA ALA A 501 38.34 -23.63 7.95
C ALA A 501 39.83 -23.30 8.10
N ARG A 502 40.62 -24.28 8.55
CA ARG A 502 42.08 -24.14 8.54
C ARG A 502 42.58 -24.22 7.11
N GLY A 503 43.20 -23.15 6.64
CA GLY A 503 43.74 -23.06 5.30
C GLY A 503 45.11 -22.39 5.27
N ARG A 504 45.80 -22.60 4.15
CA ARG A 504 47.08 -21.98 3.87
C ARG A 504 46.83 -20.61 3.23
N LYS A 505 47.37 -19.54 3.81
CA LYS A 505 47.11 -18.18 3.35
C LYS A 505 47.56 -17.97 1.88
N PRO A 506 46.85 -17.17 1.07
CA PRO A 506 47.14 -16.99 -0.35
C PRO A 506 48.46 -16.25 -0.65
N MET A 507 48.99 -15.50 0.33
CA MET A 507 50.28 -14.81 0.23
C MET A 507 51.24 -15.38 1.29
N GLY A 508 51.71 -16.60 1.04
CA GLY A 508 52.89 -17.25 1.62
C GLY A 508 53.21 -17.03 3.11
N GLY A 509 53.01 -18.06 3.94
CA GLY A 509 53.83 -18.24 5.15
C GLY A 509 53.14 -18.72 6.44
N GLY A 510 51.96 -19.32 6.40
CA GLY A 510 51.37 -19.92 7.61
C GLY A 510 49.99 -20.53 7.42
N HIS A 511 49.60 -21.39 8.35
CA HIS A 511 48.23 -21.93 8.45
C HIS A 511 47.42 -21.04 9.39
N GLY A 512 46.24 -20.61 8.93
CA GLY A 512 45.31 -19.77 9.69
C GLY A 512 43.87 -20.12 9.38
N TRP A 513 42.94 -19.53 10.12
CA TRP A 513 41.51 -19.69 9.89
C TRP A 513 41.07 -18.77 8.76
N LEU A 514 40.46 -19.34 7.72
CA LEU A 514 39.92 -18.61 6.59
C LEU A 514 38.39 -18.71 6.65
N LEU A 515 37.69 -17.61 6.38
CA LEU A 515 36.24 -17.66 6.16
C LEU A 515 35.97 -18.48 4.90
N LYS A 516 35.04 -19.44 5.01
CA LYS A 516 34.48 -20.11 3.85
C LYS A 516 33.41 -19.17 3.27
N ARG A 517 33.59 -18.77 2.01
CA ARG A 517 32.60 -17.96 1.28
C ARG A 517 31.32 -18.76 1.05
#